data_AF-A0A957ZWI8-F1
#
_entry.id   AF-A0A957ZWI8-F1
#
_cell.length_a   1.000
_cell.length_b   1.000
_cell.length_c   1.000
_cell.angle_alpha   90.00
_cell.angle_beta   90.00
_cell.angle_gamma   90.00
#
_symmetry.space_group_name_H-M   'P 1'
#
loop_
_entity.id
_entity.type
_entity.pdbx_description
1 polymer ?
#
loop_
_entity_poly.entity_id
_entity_poly.type
_entity_poly.pdbx_seq_one_letter_code
_entity_poly.pdbx_strand_id
1 'polypeptide(L)' 'MSNVRLAIDVGGTFVDFVRLDETSGAVDVEKVPSSGALEDR' A
#
# COMPACT_ATOMS: atom_id res chain seq x y z
N MET A 1 -3.38 -11.35 -17.32
CA MET A 1 -2.83 -10.11 -16.74
C MET A 1 -3.39 -9.98 -15.35
N SER A 2 -2.57 -9.73 -14.32
CA SER A 2 -3.12 -9.43 -12.99
C SER A 2 -3.56 -7.96 -13.00
N ASN A 3 -4.86 -7.70 -12.94
CA ASN A 3 -5.37 -6.34 -12.83
C ASN A 3 -5.30 -5.90 -11.37
N VAL A 4 -4.10 -5.52 -10.94
CA VAL A 4 -3.86 -5.02 -9.58
C VAL A 4 -3.58 -3.52 -9.68
N ARG A 5 -4.30 -2.73 -8.89
CA ARG A 5 -3.99 -1.31 -8.67
C ARG A 5 -3.44 -1.09 -7.29
N LEU A 6 -2.50 -0.17 -7.19
CA LEU A 6 -1.90 0.28 -5.94
C LEU A 6 -2.10 1.80 -5.82
N ALA A 7 -2.70 2.22 -4.71
CA ALA A 7 -2.72 3.62 -4.28
C ALA A 7 -1.84 3.77 -3.05
N ILE A 8 -1.12 4.89 -2.97
CA ILE A 8 -0.19 5.20 -1.90
C ILE A 8 -0.48 6.61 -1.40
N ASP A 9 -0.67 6.77 -0.09
CA ASP A 9 -0.72 8.07 0.59
C ASP A 9 0.49 8.19 1.52
N VAL A 10 1.31 9.21 1.30
CA VAL A 10 2.56 9.42 2.04
C VAL A 10 2.37 10.54 3.04
N GLY A 11 2.26 10.18 4.31
CA GLY A 11 2.28 11.11 5.43
C GLY A 11 3.66 11.21 6.08
N GLY A 12 3.78 12.15 7.03
CA GLY A 12 5.01 12.32 7.82
C GLY A 12 5.22 11.28 8.92
N THR A 13 4.15 10.56 9.32
CA THR A 13 4.21 9.53 10.39
C THR A 13 3.94 8.13 9.87
N PHE A 14 3.02 7.98 8.92
CA PHE A 14 2.76 6.71 8.24
C PHE A 14 2.67 6.87 6.71
N VAL A 15 2.88 5.76 6.02
CA VAL A 15 2.53 5.54 4.60
C VAL A 15 1.40 4.51 4.56
N ASP A 16 0.35 4.85 3.81
CA ASP A 16 -0.81 3.99 3.61
C ASP A 16 -0.76 3.37 2.22
N PHE A 17 -0.85 2.05 2.15
CA PHE A 17 -0.94 1.28 0.90
C PHE A 17 -2.33 0.69 0.77
N VAL A 18 -2.94 0.89 -0.40
CA VAL A 18 -4.22 0.27 -0.75
C VAL A 18 -4.06 -0.50 -2.04
N ARG A 19 -4.18 -1.83 -1.95
CA ARG A 19 -4.10 -2.73 -3.08
C ARG A 19 -5.49 -3.21 -3.46
N LEU A 20 -5.88 -3.01 -4.71
CA LEU A 20 -7.11 -3.54 -5.30
C LEU A 20 -6.75 -4.61 -6.32
N ASP A 21 -7.29 -5.82 -6.17
CA ASP A 21 -7.40 -6.78 -7.27
C ASP A 21 -8.72 -6.52 -8.00
N GLU A 22 -8.66 -5.93 -9.20
CA GLU A 22 -9.84 -5.60 -10.00
C GLU A 22 -10.54 -6.85 -10.57
N THR A 23 -9.91 -8.03 -10.48
CA THR A 23 -10.51 -9.29 -10.92
C THR A 23 -11.49 -9.81 -9.88
N SER A 24 -11.07 -9.84 -8.62
CA SER A 24 -11.87 -10.36 -7.50
C SER A 24 -12.63 -9.28 -6.73
N GLY A 25 -12.23 -8.02 -6.88
CA GLY A 25 -12.67 -6.90 -6.05
C GLY A 25 -12.05 -6.89 -4.65
N ALA A 26 -11.08 -7.78 -4.37
CA ALA A 26 -10.42 -7.83 -3.07
C ALA A 26 -9.59 -6.57 -2.82
N VAL A 27 -9.73 -6.00 -1.62
CA VAL A 27 -8.98 -4.83 -1.17
C VAL A 27 -8.14 -5.22 0.03
N ASP A 28 -6.85 -4.92 -0.04
CA ASP A 28 -5.89 -5.09 1.05
C ASP A 28 -5.29 -3.73 1.42
N VAL A 29 -5.15 -3.48 2.72
CA VAL A 29 -4.70 -2.19 3.26
C VAL A 29 -3.56 -2.42 4.24
N GLU A 30 -2.40 -1.84 3.97
CA GLU A 30 -1.23 -1.85 4.85
C GLU A 30 -0.90 -0.43 5.30
N LYS A 31 -0.58 -0.26 6.58
CA LYS A 31 -0.13 1.01 7.16
C LYS A 31 1.24 0.80 7.78
N VAL A 32 2.24 1.54 7.32
CA VAL A 32 3.63 1.42 7.79
C VAL A 32 4.16 2.77 8.29
N PRO A 33 5.03 2.83 9.31
CA PRO A 33 5.66 4.08 9.73
C PRO A 33 6.50 4.72 8.61
N SER A 34 6.47 6.05 8.48
CA SER A 34 7.17 6.80 7.40
C SER A 34 8.68 6.82 7.53
N SER A 35 9.23 6.62 8.72
CA SER A 35 10.66 6.80 9.03
C SER A 35 11.38 5.47 9.22
N GLY A 36 12.49 5.26 8.50
CA GLY A 36 13.47 4.17 8.69
C GLY A 36 13.00 2.76 8.29
N ALA A 37 11.70 2.47 8.29
CA ALA A 37 11.18 1.11 8.09
C ALA A 37 11.14 0.65 6.62
N LEU A 38 11.23 1.57 5.65
CA LEU A 38 11.33 1.25 4.22
C LEU A 38 12.77 1.16 3.72
N GLU A 39 13.75 1.51 4.55
CA GLU A 39 15.17 1.47 4.18
C GLU A 39 15.72 0.03 4.23
N ASP A 40 15.08 -0.86 5.00
CA ASP A 40 15.52 -2.24 5.27
C ASP A 40 14.51 -3.34 4.84
N ARG A 41 13.40 -3.03 4.14
CA ARG A 41 12.37 -4.01 3.71
C ARG A 41 12.41 -4.34 2.21
#